data_AF-A0A510XU48-F1
#
_entry.id   AF-A0A510XU48-F1
#
_cell.length_a   1.000
_cell.length_b   1.000
_cell.length_c   1.000
_cell.angle_alpha   90.00
_cell.angle_beta   90.00
_cell.angle_gamma   90.00
#
_symmetry.space_group_name_H-M   'P 1'
#
loop_
_entity.id
_entity.type
_entity.pdbx_description
1 polymer ?
#
loop_
_entity_poly.entity_id
_entity_poly.type
_entity_poly.pdbx_seq_one_letter_code
_entity_poly.pdbx_strand_id
1 'polypeptide(L)'
;MNKTLIALLITQLFTLPFLSSTAMASANHHAEGHEEGHEDEHTQKGPHGGFLLTNNALDLELKLTQFAGNTELRIYGFNNNKAVDINQLDVTVNVQRLSEAPQLIRFKAEDDYLVSTVSVNEPHSFKLDVMARYKGTEINYHYEQEEGRTTLSEKAIERAGIKTDIAKAGSVELTDTLFGVIAPTAHGTVEVMAPYTGLVNDIFVSIGQNVKKGDKLASVTNRETLQNYTIKSPITGVISEQYLKRGELASSALMQIVNLETVWVELSAFPDNIEKLAIGQSATVYDLHHHLNAQGEVFYIAPMMSGGHIARARIELKNPDGHWRPGMHVNSDISTAKVDAAVRVKAIAIQEFNGKPSVFIKSGNVFEVRPVKLGAKNSEWVEVLQGLSPNSEYVTQNSYVIKADILKSGASHSH
;
A
#
# COMPACT_ATOMS: atom_id res chain seq x y z
N MET A 1 19.93 -55.19 -13.26
CA MET A 1 20.02 -55.80 -14.61
C MET A 1 19.44 -54.78 -15.57
N ASN A 2 20.12 -54.16 -16.54
CA ASN A 2 21.33 -54.41 -17.33
C ASN A 2 21.87 -52.99 -17.69
N LYS A 3 23.13 -52.55 -17.48
CA LYS A 3 24.44 -52.98 -18.06
C LYS A 3 24.29 -53.19 -19.58
N THR A 4 24.86 -52.39 -20.48
CA THR A 4 26.29 -52.27 -20.85
C THR A 4 26.37 -51.32 -22.06
N LEU A 5 27.23 -50.27 -22.09
CA LEU A 5 28.64 -50.23 -22.57
C LEU A 5 28.73 -49.79 -24.06
N ILE A 6 29.46 -48.72 -24.44
CA ILE A 6 30.87 -48.69 -24.97
C ILE A 6 31.14 -47.20 -25.36
N ALA A 7 32.10 -46.44 -24.76
CA ALA A 7 33.55 -46.27 -25.06
C ALA A 7 33.84 -45.91 -26.55
N LEU A 8 34.76 -45.03 -27.02
CA LEU A 8 36.09 -44.49 -26.63
C LEU A 8 36.39 -43.39 -27.71
N LEU A 9 36.75 -42.13 -27.39
CA LEU A 9 38.10 -41.51 -27.37
C LEU A 9 38.76 -41.12 -28.72
N ILE A 10 39.54 -40.02 -28.67
CA ILE A 10 40.70 -39.55 -29.52
C ILE A 10 40.46 -38.16 -30.16
N THR A 11 40.80 -37.02 -29.52
CA THR A 11 42.06 -36.21 -29.57
C THR A 11 42.75 -36.00 -30.93
N GLN A 12 42.81 -34.74 -31.41
CA GLN A 12 44.02 -33.94 -31.71
C GLN A 12 43.61 -32.63 -32.44
N LEU A 13 43.93 -31.44 -31.90
CA LEU A 13 45.16 -30.65 -32.06
C LEU A 13 45.16 -29.79 -33.35
N PHE A 14 44.91 -28.49 -33.22
CA PHE A 14 45.31 -27.48 -34.20
C PHE A 14 45.90 -26.27 -33.45
N THR A 15 47.17 -26.00 -33.73
CA THR A 15 47.92 -24.82 -33.28
C THR A 15 48.13 -23.88 -34.47
N LEU A 16 47.80 -22.59 -34.33
CA LEU A 16 48.56 -21.46 -34.91
C LEU A 16 48.12 -20.12 -34.26
N PRO A 17 48.99 -19.07 -34.23
CA PRO A 17 48.99 -18.03 -33.20
C PRO A 17 48.72 -16.58 -33.70
N PHE A 18 48.68 -15.65 -32.71
CA PHE A 18 48.85 -14.19 -32.74
C PHE A 18 47.73 -13.28 -33.32
N LEU A 19 47.05 -12.49 -32.46
CA LEU A 19 47.31 -11.04 -32.26
C LEU A 19 46.37 -10.37 -31.22
N SER A 20 47.02 -9.71 -30.27
CA SER A 20 46.69 -8.64 -29.28
C SER A 20 45.30 -7.99 -29.09
N SER A 21 45.07 -7.69 -27.79
CA SER A 21 44.23 -6.63 -27.17
C SER A 21 42.70 -6.88 -27.22
N THR A 22 41.90 -6.70 -26.17
CA THR A 22 41.95 -5.89 -24.95
C THR A 22 41.24 -6.63 -23.81
N ALA A 23 41.60 -6.29 -22.57
CA ALA A 23 41.07 -6.87 -21.35
C ALA A 23 39.63 -6.41 -21.03
N MET A 24 38.83 -7.32 -20.49
CA MET A 24 37.93 -7.10 -19.34
C MET A 24 37.49 -8.48 -18.81
N ALA A 25 38.07 -8.87 -17.68
CA ALA A 25 37.67 -10.05 -16.93
C ALA A 25 36.53 -9.66 -15.98
N SER A 26 35.41 -10.37 -16.13
CA SER A 26 34.34 -10.45 -15.15
C SER A 26 34.77 -11.41 -14.03
N ALA A 27 34.71 -10.96 -12.78
CA ALA A 27 34.75 -11.82 -11.61
C ALA A 27 33.72 -11.33 -10.59
N ASN A 28 32.80 -12.23 -10.26
CA ASN A 28 31.82 -12.13 -9.19
C ASN A 28 32.46 -11.65 -7.87
N HIS A 29 31.84 -10.67 -7.24
CA HIS A 29 31.98 -10.43 -5.81
C HIS A 29 30.60 -10.30 -5.16
N HIS A 30 30.39 -11.12 -4.14
CA HIS A 30 29.34 -10.97 -3.15
C HIS A 30 29.40 -9.56 -2.56
N ALA A 31 28.29 -8.83 -2.61
CA ALA A 31 28.12 -7.57 -1.90
C ALA A 31 27.34 -7.83 -0.60
N GLU A 32 28.05 -7.84 0.51
CA GLU A 32 27.48 -7.51 1.81
C GLU A 32 27.04 -6.04 1.75
N GLY A 33 25.77 -5.79 2.07
CA GLY A 33 25.22 -4.43 2.12
C GLY A 33 25.83 -3.68 3.30
N HIS A 34 26.78 -2.80 3.01
CA HIS A 34 27.19 -1.75 3.92
C HIS A 34 26.06 -0.70 4.00
N GLU A 35 25.52 -0.48 5.19
CA GLU A 35 24.77 0.73 5.52
C GLU A 35 25.74 1.91 5.45
N GLU A 36 25.68 2.69 4.36
CA GLU A 36 26.32 3.99 4.29
C GLU A 36 25.54 4.98 5.16
N GLY A 37 26.08 5.26 6.35
CA GLY A 37 25.65 6.38 7.18
C GLY A 37 26.01 7.70 6.50
N HIS A 38 25.08 8.64 6.51
CA HIS A 38 25.33 10.02 6.08
C HIS A 38 26.56 10.60 6.81
N GLU A 39 27.52 11.09 6.02
CA GLU A 39 28.69 11.81 6.50
C GLU A 39 28.36 13.30 6.62
N ASP A 40 28.16 13.78 7.84
CA ASP A 40 28.01 15.20 8.14
C ASP A 40 29.39 15.83 8.41
N GLU A 41 29.76 16.84 7.61
CA GLU A 41 31.12 17.41 7.54
C GLU A 41 31.43 18.45 8.64
N HIS A 42 30.53 18.66 9.61
CA HIS A 42 30.66 19.73 10.62
C HIS A 42 30.48 19.31 12.08
N THR A 43 30.42 18.01 12.38
CA THR A 43 30.39 17.51 13.75
C THR A 43 31.62 16.64 14.03
N GLN A 44 32.43 17.01 15.02
CA GLN A 44 33.47 16.11 15.51
C GLN A 44 32.79 14.84 16.01
N LYS A 45 33.06 13.72 15.35
CA LYS A 45 32.60 12.41 15.82
C LYS A 45 33.49 11.95 16.96
N GLY A 46 32.87 11.43 18.01
CA GLY A 46 33.59 10.80 19.12
C GLY A 46 34.11 9.40 18.76
N PRO A 47 34.86 8.76 19.67
CA PRO A 47 35.43 7.43 19.45
C PRO A 47 34.43 6.32 19.09
N HIS A 48 33.15 6.47 19.45
CA HIS A 48 32.09 5.52 19.15
C HIS A 48 31.27 5.90 17.91
N GLY A 49 31.67 6.95 17.18
CA GLY A 49 30.98 7.46 15.98
C GLY A 49 29.71 8.27 16.30
N GLY A 50 29.51 8.66 17.56
CA GLY A 50 28.47 9.57 18.01
C GLY A 50 28.87 11.04 17.89
N PHE A 51 27.92 11.92 18.19
CA PHE A 51 28.09 13.36 18.21
C PHE A 51 28.86 13.81 19.47
N LEU A 52 29.97 14.53 19.32
CA LEU A 52 30.82 14.96 20.44
C LEU A 52 30.51 16.39 20.88
N LEU A 53 30.17 16.55 22.17
CA LEU A 53 30.05 17.81 22.89
C LEU A 53 31.31 18.05 23.71
N THR A 54 32.08 19.07 23.37
CA THR A 54 33.38 19.32 24.01
C THR A 54 33.30 20.39 25.10
N ASN A 55 33.97 20.18 26.23
CA ASN A 55 34.18 21.18 27.28
C ASN A 55 35.49 20.91 28.03
N ASN A 56 36.18 21.96 28.46
CA ASN A 56 37.46 21.87 29.18
C ASN A 56 37.46 20.89 30.39
N ALA A 57 36.30 20.63 31.01
CA ALA A 57 36.20 19.74 32.16
C ALA A 57 35.67 18.33 31.83
N LEU A 58 34.90 18.16 30.76
CA LEU A 58 34.24 16.91 30.40
C LEU A 58 33.79 16.98 28.95
N ASP A 59 34.13 16.00 28.14
CA ASP A 59 33.54 15.82 26.82
C ASP A 59 32.46 14.73 26.90
N LEU A 60 31.37 14.90 26.16
CA LEU A 60 30.28 13.93 26.08
C LEU A 60 30.07 13.50 24.63
N GLU A 61 30.08 12.22 24.37
CA GLU A 61 29.69 11.66 23.08
C GLU A 61 28.27 11.09 23.16
N LEU A 62 27.37 11.59 22.32
CA LEU A 62 25.98 11.19 22.23
C LEU A 62 25.78 10.32 20.99
N LYS A 63 25.28 9.09 21.16
CA LYS A 63 25.06 8.14 20.06
C LYS A 63 23.66 7.55 20.10
N LEU A 64 22.90 7.70 19.02
CA LEU A 64 21.66 6.95 18.83
C LEU A 64 21.99 5.53 18.39
N THR A 65 21.40 4.54 19.06
CA THR A 65 21.61 3.12 18.77
C THR A 65 20.26 2.41 18.72
N GLN A 66 20.05 1.58 17.70
CA GLN A 66 18.83 0.78 17.61
C GLN A 66 19.01 -0.53 18.38
N PHE A 67 18.13 -0.80 19.34
CA PHE A 67 18.17 -2.01 20.16
C PHE A 67 16.74 -2.54 20.38
N ALA A 68 16.53 -3.83 20.08
CA ALA A 68 15.24 -4.51 20.22
C ALA A 68 14.02 -3.76 19.62
N GLY A 69 14.21 -3.04 18.52
CA GLY A 69 13.16 -2.27 17.83
C GLY A 69 12.86 -0.88 18.40
N ASN A 70 13.57 -0.47 19.46
CA ASN A 70 13.56 0.89 20.00
C ASN A 70 14.85 1.62 19.61
N THR A 71 14.81 2.95 19.66
CA THR A 71 16.00 3.79 19.48
C THR A 71 16.40 4.35 20.85
N GLU A 72 17.60 4.00 21.30
CA GLU A 72 18.17 4.42 22.58
C GLU A 72 19.25 5.49 22.35
N LEU A 73 19.31 6.48 23.23
CA LEU A 73 20.40 7.46 23.26
C LEU A 73 21.44 7.00 24.29
N ARG A 74 22.67 6.79 23.83
CA ARG A 74 23.83 6.43 24.66
C ARG A 74 24.75 7.62 24.83
N ILE A 75 25.27 7.82 26.04
CA ILE A 75 26.20 8.90 26.37
C ILE A 75 27.47 8.30 26.96
N TYR A 76 28.60 8.66 26.37
CA TYR A 76 29.94 8.33 26.85
C TYR A 76 30.60 9.60 27.36
N GLY A 77 31.24 9.54 28.53
CA GLY A 77 31.95 10.67 29.11
C GLY A 77 33.46 10.53 28.99
N PHE A 78 34.14 11.61 28.64
CA PHE A 78 35.60 11.67 28.53
C PHE A 78 36.17 12.86 29.30
N ASN A 79 37.32 12.68 29.93
CA ASN A 79 38.10 13.78 30.49
C ASN A 79 39.53 13.63 29.97
N ASN A 80 40.04 14.62 29.23
CA ASN A 80 41.35 14.57 28.59
C ASN A 80 41.55 13.30 27.72
N ASN A 81 40.57 12.98 26.85
CA ASN A 81 40.55 11.81 25.97
C ASN A 81 40.58 10.44 26.69
N LYS A 82 40.32 10.38 28.00
CA LYS A 82 40.15 9.14 28.76
C LYS A 82 38.70 8.99 29.21
N ALA A 83 38.15 7.78 29.07
CA ALA A 83 36.82 7.47 29.55
C ALA A 83 36.71 7.74 31.06
N VAL A 84 35.60 8.36 31.48
CA VAL A 84 35.30 8.61 32.89
C VAL A 84 34.59 7.40 33.51
N ASP A 85 34.64 7.27 34.84
CA ASP A 85 33.80 6.33 35.56
C ASP A 85 32.33 6.75 35.45
N ILE A 86 31.52 5.93 34.77
CA ILE A 86 30.14 6.25 34.44
C ILE A 86 29.27 6.45 35.69
N ASN A 87 29.63 5.84 36.81
CA ASN A 87 28.91 5.97 38.08
C ASN A 87 29.11 7.35 38.73
N GLN A 88 30.11 8.12 38.27
CA GLN A 88 30.38 9.49 38.72
C GLN A 88 29.77 10.54 37.78
N LEU A 89 29.06 10.10 36.74
CA LEU A 89 28.45 10.94 35.73
C LEU A 89 26.93 10.82 35.82
N ASP A 90 26.28 11.94 36.08
CA ASP A 90 24.82 12.08 35.97
C ASP A 90 24.51 13.07 34.86
N VAL A 91 23.61 12.71 33.94
CA VAL A 91 23.28 13.53 32.77
C VAL A 91 21.77 13.58 32.61
N THR A 92 21.28 14.78 32.31
CA THR A 92 19.93 14.98 31.80
C THR A 92 20.00 15.75 30.49
N VAL A 93 19.19 15.34 29.52
CA VAL A 93 19.11 16.00 28.22
C VAL A 93 17.69 16.53 28.05
N ASN A 94 17.56 17.83 27.86
CA ASN A 94 16.31 18.44 27.40
C ASN A 94 16.37 18.60 25.88
N VAL A 95 15.51 17.86 25.17
CA VAL A 95 15.40 17.93 23.72
C VAL A 95 14.20 18.78 23.34
N GLN A 96 14.43 19.84 22.60
CA GLN A 96 13.38 20.64 21.98
C GLN A 96 13.33 20.38 20.48
N ARG A 97 12.16 19.97 19.98
CA ARG A 97 11.89 19.77 18.54
C ARG A 97 10.82 20.78 18.10
N LEU A 98 10.71 21.04 16.79
CA LEU A 98 9.82 22.10 16.26
C LEU A 98 8.35 21.93 16.62
N SER A 99 7.87 20.68 16.61
CA SER A 99 6.44 20.35 16.67
C SER A 99 6.11 19.42 17.83
N GLU A 100 6.98 19.35 18.83
CA GLU A 100 6.81 18.51 20.01
C GLU A 100 7.10 19.32 21.28
N ALA A 101 6.45 18.95 22.39
CA ALA A 101 6.79 19.53 23.68
C ALA A 101 8.24 19.18 24.06
N PRO A 102 8.97 20.08 24.76
CA PRO A 102 10.29 19.76 25.28
C PRO A 102 10.28 18.45 26.07
N GLN A 103 11.21 17.56 25.74
CA GLN A 103 11.30 16.23 26.32
C GLN A 103 12.54 16.15 27.20
N LEU A 104 12.34 15.96 28.51
CA LEU A 104 13.41 15.67 29.46
C LEU A 104 13.74 14.18 29.44
N ILE A 105 14.93 13.85 28.96
CA ILE A 105 15.48 12.49 28.91
C ILE A 105 16.39 12.28 30.11
N ARG A 106 16.13 11.19 30.84
CA ARG A 106 16.97 10.70 31.93
C ARG A 106 17.69 9.44 31.49
N PHE A 107 18.78 9.14 32.17
CA PHE A 107 19.66 8.03 31.82
C PHE A 107 19.90 7.13 33.03
N LYS A 108 20.23 5.87 32.74
CA LYS A 108 20.76 4.90 33.70
C LYS A 108 22.15 4.47 33.25
N ALA A 109 23.05 4.15 34.18
CA ALA A 109 24.34 3.57 33.85
C ALA A 109 24.19 2.12 33.38
N GLU A 110 24.91 1.78 32.32
CA GLU A 110 24.99 0.44 31.74
C GLU A 110 26.40 0.26 31.17
N ASP A 111 27.15 -0.71 31.69
CA ASP A 111 28.56 -0.94 31.37
C ASP A 111 29.42 0.34 31.47
N ASP A 112 29.88 0.88 30.34
CA ASP A 112 30.71 2.08 30.24
C ASP A 112 29.98 3.32 29.69
N TYR A 113 28.65 3.25 29.55
CA TYR A 113 27.81 4.34 29.05
C TYR A 113 26.55 4.60 29.88
N LEU A 114 25.96 5.77 29.68
CA LEU A 114 24.62 6.13 30.16
C LEU A 114 23.63 5.86 29.03
N VAL A 115 22.53 5.15 29.30
CA VAL A 115 21.48 4.85 28.31
C VAL A 115 20.14 5.47 28.70
N SER A 116 19.42 6.01 27.73
CA SER A 116 18.14 6.69 27.93
C SER A 116 17.07 5.76 28.50
N THR A 117 16.31 6.25 29.48
CA THR A 117 15.19 5.48 30.08
C THR A 117 13.93 5.48 29.24
N VAL A 118 13.94 6.20 28.12
CA VAL A 118 12.85 6.32 27.15
C VAL A 118 13.41 6.16 25.73
N SER A 119 12.58 5.72 24.79
CA SER A 119 12.95 5.73 23.37
C SER A 119 13.09 7.17 22.88
N VAL A 120 14.13 7.43 22.11
CA VAL A 120 14.45 8.75 21.56
C VAL A 120 14.40 8.66 20.04
N ASN A 121 13.46 9.37 19.42
CA ASN A 121 13.42 9.46 17.97
C ASN A 121 14.58 10.34 17.49
N GLU A 122 15.27 9.89 16.44
CA GLU A 122 16.28 10.68 15.72
C GLU A 122 15.62 11.96 15.19
N PRO A 123 16.03 13.15 15.67
CA PRO A 123 15.54 14.40 15.13
C PRO A 123 16.52 14.93 14.09
N HIS A 124 16.05 15.32 12.90
CA HIS A 124 16.89 16.05 11.93
C HIS A 124 17.07 17.51 12.32
N SER A 125 16.14 18.05 13.11
CA SER A 125 16.34 19.35 13.72
C SER A 125 15.82 19.44 15.15
N PHE A 126 16.69 19.93 16.02
CA PHE A 126 16.49 19.94 17.45
C PHE A 126 17.43 20.92 18.14
N LYS A 127 17.05 21.34 19.34
CA LYS A 127 17.94 21.96 20.32
C LYS A 127 18.14 20.98 21.47
N LEU A 128 19.40 20.80 21.89
CA LEU A 128 19.78 20.07 23.10
C LEU A 128 20.28 21.05 24.14
N ASP A 129 19.67 20.99 25.32
CA ASP A 129 20.30 21.49 26.55
C ASP A 129 20.71 20.27 27.37
N VAL A 130 22.01 20.03 27.48
CA VAL A 130 22.58 18.91 28.22
C VAL A 130 23.14 19.44 29.53
N MET A 131 22.62 18.95 30.65
CA MET A 131 23.18 19.21 31.98
C MET A 131 23.87 17.94 32.45
N ALA A 132 25.18 18.03 32.69
CA ALA A 132 25.99 16.95 33.22
C ALA A 132 26.55 17.33 34.59
N ARG A 133 26.51 16.39 35.52
CA ARG A 133 27.17 16.50 36.82
C ARG A 133 28.27 15.45 36.89
N TYR A 134 29.51 15.91 36.97
CA TYR A 134 30.69 15.07 37.06
C TYR A 134 31.58 15.52 38.22
N LYS A 135 31.91 14.60 39.14
CA LYS A 135 32.70 14.88 40.35
C LYS A 135 32.19 16.09 41.16
N GLY A 136 30.86 16.26 41.21
CA GLY A 136 30.20 17.36 41.93
C GLY A 136 30.22 18.71 41.20
N THR A 137 30.77 18.80 39.99
CA THR A 137 30.70 20.00 39.14
C THR A 137 29.58 19.85 38.13
N GLU A 138 28.77 20.89 37.98
CA GLU A 138 27.71 20.97 36.95
C GLU A 138 28.24 21.66 35.70
N ILE A 139 27.98 21.05 34.54
CA ILE A 139 28.46 21.47 33.23
C ILE A 139 27.27 21.46 32.28
N ASN A 140 27.06 22.58 31.59
CA ASN A 140 25.96 22.75 30.65
C ASN A 140 26.49 22.83 29.23
N TYR A 141 25.86 22.09 28.32
CA TYR A 141 26.11 22.14 26.88
C TYR A 141 24.84 22.58 26.19
N HIS A 142 25.01 23.42 25.17
CA HIS A 142 23.93 23.83 24.28
C HIS A 142 24.32 23.47 22.86
N TYR A 143 23.42 22.80 22.15
CA TYR A 143 23.62 22.43 20.74
C TYR A 143 22.32 22.59 19.96
N GLU A 144 22.43 23.04 18.72
CA GLU A 144 21.31 23.20 17.83
C GLU A 144 21.67 22.72 16.43
N GLN A 145 20.80 21.89 15.85
CA GLN A 145 20.89 21.41 14.48
C GLN A 145 19.60 21.79 13.76
N GLU A 146 19.69 22.48 12.62
CA GLU A 146 18.56 22.94 11.80
C GLU A 146 18.52 22.27 10.42
N GLU A 147 18.80 20.98 10.35
CA GLU A 147 18.75 20.25 9.09
C GLU A 147 17.34 19.75 8.74
N GLY A 148 17.10 19.55 7.44
CA GLY A 148 15.83 19.04 6.99
C GLY A 148 14.67 20.04 7.13
N ARG A 149 14.97 21.33 7.34
CA ARG A 149 13.98 22.40 7.50
C ARG A 149 14.00 23.40 6.35
N THR A 150 12.85 24.01 6.12
CA THR A 150 12.71 25.23 5.31
C THR A 150 11.65 26.14 5.91
N THR A 151 11.76 27.44 5.66
CA THR A 151 10.75 28.43 6.04
C THR A 151 10.18 29.07 4.78
N LEU A 152 8.86 29.02 4.62
CA LEU A 152 8.15 29.63 3.50
C LEU A 152 7.20 30.72 3.98
N SER A 153 7.17 31.87 3.30
CA SER A 153 6.16 32.90 3.59
C SER A 153 4.74 32.39 3.32
N GLU A 154 3.73 32.90 4.02
CA GLU A 154 2.33 32.52 3.79
C GLU A 154 1.91 32.65 2.32
N LYS A 155 2.34 33.73 1.64
CA LYS A 155 2.10 33.93 0.20
C LYS A 155 2.73 32.84 -0.67
N ALA A 156 3.89 32.32 -0.28
CA ALA A 156 4.54 31.23 -0.98
C ALA A 156 3.80 29.91 -0.74
N ILE A 157 3.35 29.64 0.49
CA ILE A 157 2.54 28.46 0.84
C ILE A 157 1.25 28.44 0.02
N GLU A 158 0.54 29.57 -0.04
CA GLU A 158 -0.71 29.72 -0.80
C GLU A 158 -0.49 29.54 -2.30
N ARG A 159 0.50 30.25 -2.88
CA ARG A 159 0.81 30.16 -4.32
C ARG A 159 1.29 28.77 -4.74
N ALA A 160 2.00 28.08 -3.87
CA ALA A 160 2.44 26.71 -4.10
C ALA A 160 1.30 25.69 -3.92
N GLY A 161 0.12 26.10 -3.44
CA GLY A 161 -1.02 25.21 -3.21
C GLY A 161 -0.72 24.13 -2.17
N ILE A 162 0.16 24.41 -1.20
CA ILE A 162 0.51 23.45 -0.15
C ILE A 162 -0.71 23.30 0.76
N LYS A 163 -1.15 22.06 0.95
CA LYS A 163 -2.21 21.72 1.90
C LYS A 163 -1.68 20.83 3.00
N THR A 164 -2.30 20.93 4.16
CA THR A 164 -1.98 20.14 5.33
C THR A 164 -3.19 19.40 5.87
N ASP A 165 -2.94 18.44 6.74
CA ASP A 165 -3.93 17.74 7.54
C ASP A 165 -3.32 17.44 8.92
N ILE A 166 -4.15 17.04 9.88
CA ILE A 166 -3.72 16.76 11.24
C ILE A 166 -3.65 15.25 11.46
N ALA A 167 -2.49 14.77 11.90
CA ALA A 167 -2.28 13.36 12.21
C ALA A 167 -3.16 12.95 13.40
N LYS A 168 -3.97 11.91 13.25
CA LYS A 168 -4.92 11.49 14.29
C LYS A 168 -5.12 9.99 14.28
N ALA A 169 -5.70 9.47 15.36
CA ALA A 169 -6.11 8.08 15.43
C ALA A 169 -7.22 7.78 14.41
N GLY A 170 -7.27 6.54 13.96
CA GLY A 170 -8.36 6.03 13.15
C GLY A 170 -8.02 4.69 12.52
N SER A 171 -8.96 4.17 11.73
CA SER A 171 -8.82 2.82 11.19
C SER A 171 -8.18 2.80 9.81
N VAL A 172 -7.31 1.83 9.57
CA VAL A 172 -6.79 1.52 8.24
C VAL A 172 -7.39 0.18 7.85
N GLU A 173 -8.26 0.21 6.85
CA GLU A 173 -8.87 -0.98 6.28
C GLU A 173 -7.90 -1.60 5.29
N LEU A 174 -7.50 -2.84 5.55
CA LEU A 174 -6.65 -3.61 4.65
C LEU A 174 -7.52 -4.26 3.59
N THR A 175 -7.09 -4.13 2.34
CA THR A 175 -7.80 -4.68 1.19
C THR A 175 -6.91 -5.63 0.41
N ASP A 176 -7.52 -6.71 -0.08
CA ASP A 176 -6.93 -7.57 -1.11
C ASP A 176 -7.73 -7.36 -2.41
N THR A 177 -7.04 -6.98 -3.48
CA THR A 177 -7.68 -6.81 -4.79
C THR A 177 -7.84 -8.16 -5.48
N LEU A 178 -9.08 -8.51 -5.80
CA LEU A 178 -9.43 -9.69 -6.59
C LEU A 178 -9.93 -9.29 -7.97
N PHE A 179 -9.67 -10.16 -8.95
CA PHE A 179 -10.16 -10.00 -10.32
C PHE A 179 -11.48 -10.74 -10.49
N GLY A 180 -12.40 -10.14 -11.22
CA GLY A 180 -13.70 -10.75 -11.50
C GLY A 180 -14.28 -10.41 -12.85
N VAL A 181 -15.37 -11.09 -13.16
CA VAL A 181 -16.18 -10.86 -14.36
C VAL A 181 -17.63 -10.70 -13.94
N ILE A 182 -18.31 -9.71 -14.51
CA ILE A 182 -19.76 -9.53 -14.30
C ILE A 182 -20.51 -10.71 -14.94
N ALA A 183 -21.45 -11.28 -14.22
CA ALA A 183 -22.31 -12.37 -14.67
C ALA A 183 -23.79 -12.07 -14.35
N PRO A 184 -24.73 -12.60 -15.14
CA PRO A 184 -26.13 -12.57 -14.74
C PRO A 184 -26.33 -13.40 -13.46
N THR A 185 -27.36 -13.06 -12.68
CA THR A 185 -27.76 -13.89 -11.53
C THR A 185 -28.35 -15.22 -12.02
N ALA A 186 -28.39 -16.23 -11.15
CA ALA A 186 -28.92 -17.55 -11.51
C ALA A 186 -30.37 -17.53 -12.03
N HIS A 187 -31.20 -16.58 -11.58
CA HIS A 187 -32.57 -16.39 -12.06
C HIS A 187 -32.72 -15.23 -13.05
N GLY A 188 -31.61 -14.54 -13.35
CA GLY A 188 -31.56 -13.39 -14.23
C GLY A 188 -31.48 -13.76 -15.71
N THR A 189 -31.40 -15.04 -16.09
CA THR A 189 -31.41 -15.48 -17.48
C THR A 189 -32.37 -16.65 -17.66
N VAL A 190 -33.31 -16.53 -18.60
CA VAL A 190 -34.30 -17.55 -18.90
C VAL A 190 -34.37 -17.77 -20.40
N GLU A 191 -34.18 -19.02 -20.83
CA GLU A 191 -34.52 -19.45 -22.17
C GLU A 191 -36.02 -19.77 -22.26
N VAL A 192 -36.70 -19.12 -23.19
CA VAL A 192 -38.12 -19.34 -23.43
C VAL A 192 -38.26 -20.47 -24.44
N MET A 193 -38.87 -21.57 -24.00
CA MET A 193 -39.15 -22.74 -24.85
C MET A 193 -40.64 -22.82 -25.19
N ALA A 194 -40.95 -23.49 -26.30
CA ALA A 194 -42.32 -23.85 -26.62
C ALA A 194 -42.75 -25.06 -25.77
N PRO A 195 -43.89 -25.01 -25.04
CA PRO A 195 -44.37 -26.15 -24.25
C PRO A 195 -44.79 -27.34 -25.13
N TYR A 196 -45.18 -27.07 -26.38
CA TYR A 196 -45.52 -28.07 -27.39
C TYR A 196 -44.81 -27.71 -28.68
N THR A 197 -44.58 -28.69 -29.55
CA THR A 197 -44.01 -28.43 -30.87
C THR A 197 -45.05 -27.83 -31.82
N GLY A 198 -44.67 -26.80 -32.57
CA GLY A 198 -45.60 -26.12 -33.47
C GLY A 198 -44.94 -25.16 -34.45
N LEU A 199 -45.72 -24.62 -35.39
CA LEU A 199 -45.25 -23.64 -36.37
C LEU A 199 -45.39 -22.21 -35.82
N VAL A 200 -44.33 -21.42 -35.92
CA VAL A 200 -44.34 -20.01 -35.49
C VAL A 200 -45.16 -19.17 -36.48
N ASN A 201 -46.28 -18.61 -36.01
CA ASN A 201 -47.15 -17.75 -36.81
C ASN A 201 -46.68 -16.29 -36.76
N ASP A 202 -46.48 -15.79 -35.54
CA ASP A 202 -46.17 -14.39 -35.28
C ASP A 202 -45.14 -14.26 -34.16
N ILE A 203 -44.34 -13.20 -34.27
CA ILE A 203 -43.37 -12.78 -33.27
C ILE A 203 -43.73 -11.33 -32.92
N PHE A 204 -43.95 -11.06 -31.63
CA PHE A 204 -44.45 -9.78 -31.13
C PHE A 204 -43.36 -8.89 -30.52
N VAL A 205 -42.13 -9.42 -30.42
CA VAL A 205 -40.99 -8.75 -29.78
C VAL A 205 -39.75 -8.84 -30.66
N SER A 206 -38.77 -7.98 -30.36
CA SER A 206 -37.46 -7.95 -31.02
C SER A 206 -36.32 -7.97 -30.01
N ILE A 207 -35.12 -8.37 -30.45
CA ILE A 207 -33.88 -8.24 -29.65
C ILE A 207 -33.70 -6.80 -29.16
N GLY A 208 -33.32 -6.64 -27.90
CA GLY A 208 -33.15 -5.35 -27.21
C GLY A 208 -34.43 -4.77 -26.62
N GLN A 209 -35.60 -5.37 -26.87
CA GLN A 209 -36.86 -4.90 -26.32
C GLN A 209 -37.03 -5.29 -24.85
N ASN A 210 -37.50 -4.34 -24.03
CA ASN A 210 -37.94 -4.60 -22.67
C ASN A 210 -39.31 -5.29 -22.67
N VAL A 211 -39.45 -6.34 -21.86
CA VAL A 211 -40.69 -7.10 -21.66
C VAL A 211 -40.98 -7.27 -20.18
N LYS A 212 -42.26 -7.31 -19.83
CA LYS A 212 -42.74 -7.65 -18.48
C LYS A 212 -43.18 -9.10 -18.45
N LYS A 213 -43.12 -9.71 -17.25
CA LYS A 213 -43.71 -11.04 -17.03
C LYS A 213 -45.17 -11.06 -17.50
N GLY A 214 -45.50 -12.00 -18.37
CA GLY A 214 -46.82 -12.18 -18.97
C GLY A 214 -47.02 -11.55 -20.34
N ASP A 215 -46.11 -10.70 -20.81
CA ASP A 215 -46.18 -10.10 -22.15
C ASP A 215 -46.16 -11.17 -23.24
N LYS A 216 -46.90 -10.94 -24.33
CA LYS A 216 -46.96 -11.87 -25.46
C LYS A 216 -45.66 -11.78 -26.26
N LEU A 217 -45.00 -12.91 -26.47
CA LEU A 217 -43.72 -12.99 -27.18
C LEU A 217 -43.90 -13.51 -28.61
N ALA A 218 -44.67 -14.59 -28.76
CA ALA A 218 -44.92 -15.23 -30.05
C ALA A 218 -46.27 -15.98 -30.06
N SER A 219 -46.79 -16.24 -31.25
CA SER A 219 -47.94 -17.11 -31.49
C SER A 219 -47.49 -18.35 -32.25
N VAL A 220 -47.87 -19.54 -31.78
CA VAL A 220 -47.47 -20.82 -32.36
C VAL A 220 -48.71 -21.67 -32.61
N THR A 221 -48.78 -22.33 -33.78
CA THR A 221 -49.79 -23.35 -34.09
C THR A 221 -49.29 -24.71 -33.64
N ASN A 222 -49.96 -25.34 -32.67
CA ASN A 222 -49.63 -26.70 -32.25
C ASN A 222 -49.78 -27.67 -33.43
N ARG A 223 -48.77 -28.50 -33.70
CA ARG A 223 -48.76 -29.39 -34.87
C ARG A 223 -49.80 -30.51 -34.79
N GLU A 224 -50.12 -30.98 -33.59
CA GLU A 224 -51.03 -32.10 -33.37
C GLU A 224 -52.50 -31.64 -33.32
N THR A 225 -52.78 -30.56 -32.59
CA THR A 225 -54.15 -30.09 -32.38
C THR A 225 -54.58 -29.01 -33.37
N LEU A 226 -53.63 -28.42 -34.12
CA LEU A 226 -53.83 -27.28 -35.01
C LEU A 226 -54.36 -26.01 -34.30
N GLN A 227 -54.31 -25.97 -32.96
CA GLN A 227 -54.73 -24.82 -32.18
C GLN A 227 -53.59 -23.82 -31.99
N ASN A 228 -53.91 -22.54 -32.07
CA ASN A 228 -52.98 -21.46 -31.77
C ASN A 228 -52.84 -21.28 -30.25
N TYR A 229 -51.60 -21.17 -29.78
CA TYR A 229 -51.30 -20.78 -28.41
C TYR A 229 -50.23 -19.68 -28.39
N THR A 230 -50.23 -18.90 -27.31
CA THR A 230 -49.34 -17.76 -27.15
C THR A 230 -48.21 -18.10 -26.18
N ILE A 231 -46.98 -17.85 -26.61
CA ILE A 231 -45.81 -17.86 -25.74
C ILE A 231 -45.76 -16.53 -25.00
N LYS A 232 -45.64 -16.57 -23.67
CA LYS A 232 -45.58 -15.39 -22.82
C LYS A 232 -44.25 -15.29 -22.09
N SER A 233 -43.85 -14.08 -21.72
CA SER A 233 -42.63 -13.87 -20.95
C SER A 233 -42.75 -14.46 -19.54
N PRO A 234 -41.82 -15.35 -19.11
CA PRO A 234 -41.82 -15.88 -17.75
C PRO A 234 -41.28 -14.88 -16.73
N ILE A 235 -40.49 -13.89 -17.16
CA ILE A 235 -39.83 -12.88 -16.31
C ILE A 235 -39.96 -11.47 -16.91
N THR A 236 -39.67 -10.46 -16.11
CA THR A 236 -39.43 -9.10 -16.59
C THR A 236 -37.95 -8.97 -16.94
N GLY A 237 -37.62 -8.38 -18.10
CA GLY A 237 -36.24 -8.22 -18.56
C GLY A 237 -36.14 -7.74 -20.00
N VAL A 238 -35.00 -7.98 -20.63
CA VAL A 238 -34.71 -7.62 -22.02
C VAL A 238 -34.57 -8.88 -22.87
N ILE A 239 -35.10 -8.86 -24.10
CA ILE A 239 -34.82 -9.90 -25.09
C ILE A 239 -33.35 -9.79 -25.52
N SER A 240 -32.52 -10.72 -25.06
CA SER A 240 -31.07 -10.74 -25.33
C SER A 240 -30.75 -11.48 -26.62
N GLU A 241 -31.41 -12.61 -26.85
CA GLU A 241 -31.25 -13.44 -28.04
C GLU A 241 -32.62 -13.86 -28.57
N GLN A 242 -32.71 -14.02 -29.88
CA GLN A 242 -33.91 -14.47 -30.56
C GLN A 242 -33.52 -15.51 -31.62
N TYR A 243 -33.94 -16.74 -31.43
CA TYR A 243 -33.60 -17.88 -32.29
C TYR A 243 -34.71 -18.21 -33.29
N LEU A 244 -35.96 -17.93 -32.92
CA LEU A 244 -37.13 -18.23 -33.75
C LEU A 244 -37.28 -17.27 -34.94
N LYS A 245 -37.73 -17.80 -36.09
CA LYS A 245 -38.28 -17.02 -37.20
C LYS A 245 -39.71 -17.44 -37.53
N ARG A 246 -40.44 -16.53 -38.16
CA ARG A 246 -41.80 -16.82 -38.65
C ARG A 246 -41.75 -17.97 -39.67
N GLY A 247 -42.66 -18.94 -39.52
CA GLY A 247 -42.76 -20.13 -40.35
C GLY A 247 -41.84 -21.28 -39.95
N GLU A 248 -40.93 -21.08 -38.99
CA GLU A 248 -40.08 -22.16 -38.47
C GLU A 248 -40.81 -23.03 -37.44
N LEU A 249 -40.26 -24.23 -37.21
CA LEU A 249 -40.76 -25.17 -36.23
C LEU A 249 -40.19 -24.84 -34.84
N ALA A 250 -41.08 -24.46 -33.92
CA ALA A 250 -40.79 -24.24 -32.51
C ALA A 250 -40.57 -25.59 -31.79
N SER A 251 -39.34 -26.10 -31.79
CA SER A 251 -38.96 -27.38 -31.15
C SER A 251 -37.82 -27.26 -30.13
N SER A 252 -37.22 -26.08 -30.00
CA SER A 252 -36.11 -25.76 -29.10
C SER A 252 -36.34 -24.42 -28.39
N ALA A 253 -35.32 -23.89 -27.72
CA ALA A 253 -35.33 -22.52 -27.23
C ALA A 253 -35.69 -21.54 -28.35
N LEU A 254 -36.62 -20.62 -28.06
CA LEU A 254 -37.15 -19.64 -29.01
C LEU A 254 -36.42 -18.31 -28.89
N MET A 255 -36.12 -17.90 -27.67
CA MET A 255 -35.45 -16.64 -27.33
C MET A 255 -34.89 -16.71 -25.91
N GLN A 256 -33.98 -15.80 -25.58
CA GLN A 256 -33.41 -15.65 -24.24
C GLN A 256 -33.80 -14.29 -23.66
N ILE A 257 -34.30 -14.29 -22.44
CA ILE A 257 -34.66 -13.09 -21.69
C ILE A 257 -33.70 -12.94 -20.53
N VAL A 258 -33.14 -11.75 -20.37
CA VAL A 258 -32.19 -11.45 -19.30
C VAL A 258 -32.71 -10.29 -18.46
N ASN A 259 -32.75 -10.48 -17.14
CA ASN A 259 -32.94 -9.42 -16.16
C ASN A 259 -31.58 -9.07 -15.55
N LEU A 260 -31.15 -7.82 -15.76
CA LEU A 260 -29.87 -7.30 -15.29
C LEU A 260 -30.02 -6.19 -14.25
N GLU A 261 -31.19 -6.03 -13.61
CA GLU A 261 -31.37 -5.06 -12.53
C GLU A 261 -30.45 -5.35 -11.34
N THR A 262 -30.06 -6.62 -11.18
CA THR A 262 -29.03 -7.09 -10.27
C THR A 262 -28.10 -8.02 -11.05
N VAL A 263 -26.81 -7.91 -10.78
CA VAL A 263 -25.78 -8.76 -11.41
C VAL A 263 -24.86 -9.31 -10.33
N TRP A 264 -24.14 -10.38 -10.68
CA TRP A 264 -23.08 -10.90 -9.84
C TRP A 264 -21.72 -10.47 -10.38
N VAL A 265 -20.76 -10.31 -9.48
CA VAL A 265 -19.34 -10.32 -9.80
C VAL A 265 -18.80 -11.68 -9.45
N GLU A 266 -18.33 -12.44 -10.43
CA GLU A 266 -17.63 -13.70 -10.18
C GLU A 266 -16.14 -13.46 -10.01
N LEU A 267 -15.69 -13.49 -8.76
CA LEU A 267 -14.30 -13.29 -8.37
C LEU A 267 -13.48 -14.57 -8.50
N SER A 268 -12.21 -14.38 -8.79
CA SER A 268 -11.18 -15.42 -8.74
C SER A 268 -10.17 -15.08 -7.64
N ALA A 269 -10.10 -15.93 -6.61
CA ALA A 269 -9.13 -15.82 -5.53
C ALA A 269 -8.05 -16.91 -5.67
N PHE A 270 -6.79 -16.49 -5.65
CA PHE A 270 -5.62 -17.37 -5.69
C PHE A 270 -5.20 -17.76 -4.26
N PRO A 271 -4.37 -18.81 -4.07
CA PRO A 271 -4.07 -19.38 -2.76
C PRO A 271 -3.80 -18.38 -1.63
N ASP A 272 -2.96 -17.37 -1.87
CA ASP A 272 -2.60 -16.35 -0.87
C ASP A 272 -3.78 -15.48 -0.41
N ASN A 273 -4.84 -15.37 -1.23
CA ASN A 273 -6.04 -14.60 -0.92
C ASN A 273 -7.11 -15.44 -0.22
N ILE A 274 -7.12 -16.76 -0.44
CA ILE A 274 -8.21 -17.65 0.02
C ILE A 274 -8.30 -17.65 1.55
N GLU A 275 -7.17 -17.68 2.24
CA GLU A 275 -7.15 -17.74 3.71
C GLU A 275 -7.79 -16.52 4.37
N LYS A 276 -7.81 -15.38 3.69
CA LYS A 276 -8.38 -14.13 4.20
C LYS A 276 -9.81 -13.88 3.73
N LEU A 277 -10.31 -14.63 2.75
CA LEU A 277 -11.61 -14.40 2.14
C LEU A 277 -12.72 -15.04 2.97
N ALA A 278 -13.74 -14.26 3.31
CA ALA A 278 -14.88 -14.71 4.10
C ALA A 278 -16.21 -14.12 3.58
N ILE A 279 -17.29 -14.88 3.74
CA ILE A 279 -18.65 -14.37 3.52
C ILE A 279 -18.91 -13.25 4.51
N GLY A 280 -19.52 -12.16 4.06
CA GLY A 280 -19.76 -10.97 4.87
C GLY A 280 -18.79 -9.81 4.62
N GLN A 281 -17.68 -10.06 3.92
CA GLN A 281 -16.70 -9.01 3.65
C GLN A 281 -17.26 -7.98 2.68
N SER A 282 -17.10 -6.70 3.05
CA SER A 282 -17.41 -5.58 2.18
C SER A 282 -16.41 -5.51 1.03
N ALA A 283 -16.90 -5.15 -0.14
CA ALA A 283 -16.12 -5.05 -1.36
C ALA A 283 -16.44 -3.77 -2.11
N THR A 284 -15.40 -3.11 -2.61
CA THR A 284 -15.54 -2.03 -3.59
C THR A 284 -15.18 -2.55 -4.97
N VAL A 285 -16.18 -2.66 -5.84
CA VAL A 285 -16.04 -3.12 -7.22
C VAL A 285 -15.85 -1.91 -8.12
N TYR A 286 -14.90 -1.96 -9.05
CA TYR A 286 -14.65 -0.88 -9.99
C TYR A 286 -14.31 -1.41 -11.38
N ASP A 287 -14.68 -0.64 -12.40
CA ASP A 287 -14.32 -0.94 -13.78
C ASP A 287 -12.81 -0.72 -14.01
N LEU A 288 -12.26 -1.33 -15.05
CA LEU A 288 -10.83 -1.22 -15.38
C LEU A 288 -10.40 0.20 -15.81
N HIS A 289 -11.37 1.07 -16.05
CA HIS A 289 -11.13 2.46 -16.42
C HIS A 289 -11.30 3.44 -15.25
N HIS A 290 -11.59 2.93 -14.05
CA HIS A 290 -11.79 3.68 -12.80
C HIS A 290 -12.82 4.82 -12.89
N HIS A 291 -13.82 4.71 -13.77
CA HIS A 291 -14.85 5.74 -13.92
C HIS A 291 -16.00 5.53 -12.92
N LEU A 292 -16.29 4.28 -12.58
CA LEU A 292 -17.41 3.91 -11.72
C LEU A 292 -16.99 2.88 -10.70
N ASN A 293 -17.53 3.05 -9.49
CA ASN A 293 -17.42 2.07 -8.41
C ASN A 293 -18.80 1.73 -7.86
N ALA A 294 -18.92 0.53 -7.30
CA ALA A 294 -20.10 0.05 -6.63
C ALA A 294 -19.70 -0.74 -5.38
N GLN A 295 -20.44 -0.52 -4.30
CA GLN A 295 -20.27 -1.29 -3.07
C GLN A 295 -21.10 -2.57 -3.13
N GLY A 296 -20.52 -3.65 -2.64
CA GLY A 296 -21.20 -4.93 -2.47
C GLY A 296 -20.61 -5.74 -1.34
N GLU A 297 -21.14 -6.94 -1.15
CA GLU A 297 -20.70 -7.87 -0.10
C GLU A 297 -20.45 -9.25 -0.72
N VAL A 298 -19.40 -9.92 -0.25
CA VAL A 298 -19.13 -11.31 -0.60
C VAL A 298 -20.21 -12.18 0.04
N PHE A 299 -21.15 -12.70 -0.76
CA PHE A 299 -22.28 -13.49 -0.26
C PHE A 299 -22.10 -15.00 -0.47
N TYR A 300 -21.15 -15.40 -1.32
CA TYR A 300 -20.94 -16.79 -1.67
C TYR A 300 -19.47 -17.06 -1.96
N ILE A 301 -18.96 -18.17 -1.43
CA ILE A 301 -17.66 -18.75 -1.76
C ILE A 301 -17.92 -20.20 -2.15
N ALA A 302 -17.43 -20.60 -3.32
CA ALA A 302 -17.66 -21.93 -3.85
C ALA A 302 -16.96 -23.00 -2.99
N PRO A 303 -17.64 -24.12 -2.69
CA PRO A 303 -17.05 -25.21 -1.90
C PRO A 303 -16.00 -26.01 -2.67
N MET A 304 -15.92 -25.81 -4.00
CA MET A 304 -14.98 -26.49 -4.88
C MET A 304 -14.12 -25.48 -5.63
N MET A 305 -12.84 -25.82 -5.79
CA MET A 305 -11.87 -25.03 -6.53
C MET A 305 -12.02 -25.26 -8.04
N SER A 306 -11.80 -24.21 -8.83
CA SER A 306 -11.68 -24.30 -10.29
C SER A 306 -10.20 -24.34 -10.68
N GLY A 307 -9.87 -25.02 -11.78
CA GLY A 307 -8.48 -25.11 -12.29
C GLY A 307 -7.47 -25.71 -11.29
N GLY A 308 -7.94 -26.39 -10.25
CA GLY A 308 -7.13 -27.03 -9.19
C GLY A 308 -6.70 -26.12 -8.04
N HIS A 309 -6.76 -24.79 -8.18
CA HIS A 309 -6.19 -23.87 -7.19
C HIS A 309 -6.85 -22.48 -7.14
N ILE A 310 -7.99 -22.27 -7.79
CA ILE A 310 -8.70 -20.98 -7.80
C ILE A 310 -10.03 -21.13 -7.05
N ALA A 311 -10.20 -20.36 -5.97
CA ALA A 311 -11.49 -20.26 -5.29
C ALA A 311 -12.36 -19.26 -6.05
N ARG A 312 -13.64 -19.59 -6.21
CA ARG A 312 -14.64 -18.71 -6.84
C ARG A 312 -15.50 -18.10 -5.77
N ALA A 313 -15.62 -16.77 -5.77
CA ALA A 313 -16.52 -16.06 -4.88
C ALA A 313 -17.46 -15.16 -5.67
N ARG A 314 -18.56 -14.75 -5.05
CA ARG A 314 -19.54 -13.87 -5.68
C ARG A 314 -19.87 -12.68 -4.80
N ILE A 315 -19.97 -11.53 -5.45
CA ILE A 315 -20.55 -10.30 -4.92
C ILE A 315 -21.85 -10.02 -5.68
N GLU A 316 -22.87 -9.54 -4.99
CA GLU A 316 -24.09 -9.06 -5.62
C GLU A 316 -24.06 -7.54 -5.77
N LEU A 317 -24.38 -7.03 -6.96
CA LEU A 317 -24.44 -5.60 -7.26
C LEU A 317 -25.79 -5.22 -7.84
N LYS A 318 -26.36 -4.12 -7.34
CA LYS A 318 -27.47 -3.44 -8.00
C LYS A 318 -26.97 -2.77 -9.28
N ASN A 319 -27.77 -2.87 -10.34
CA ASN A 319 -27.41 -2.36 -11.66
C ASN A 319 -28.59 -1.63 -12.35
N PRO A 320 -29.19 -0.62 -11.69
CA PRO A 320 -30.36 0.08 -12.23
C PRO A 320 -30.06 0.83 -13.54
N ASP A 321 -28.82 1.30 -13.71
CA ASP A 321 -28.39 2.08 -14.89
C ASP A 321 -27.86 1.19 -16.03
N GLY A 322 -27.77 -0.13 -15.82
CA GLY A 322 -27.27 -1.08 -16.82
C GLY A 322 -25.78 -0.93 -17.17
N HIS A 323 -25.00 -0.27 -16.31
CA HIS A 323 -23.56 -0.09 -16.50
C HIS A 323 -22.80 -1.42 -16.39
N TRP A 324 -23.12 -2.23 -15.37
CA TRP A 324 -22.48 -3.52 -15.13
C TRP A 324 -23.04 -4.56 -16.10
N ARG A 325 -22.35 -4.77 -17.22
CA ARG A 325 -22.78 -5.69 -18.28
C ARG A 325 -22.10 -7.04 -18.12
N PRO A 326 -22.83 -8.17 -18.23
CA PRO A 326 -22.23 -9.50 -18.26
C PRO A 326 -21.04 -9.61 -19.24
N GLY A 327 -19.99 -10.30 -18.81
CA GLY A 327 -18.72 -10.43 -19.54
C GLY A 327 -17.71 -9.31 -19.31
N MET A 328 -18.11 -8.20 -18.67
CA MET A 328 -17.20 -7.12 -18.32
C MET A 328 -16.23 -7.56 -17.21
N HIS A 329 -14.94 -7.28 -17.41
CA HIS A 329 -13.91 -7.51 -16.40
C HIS A 329 -13.91 -6.36 -15.39
N VAL A 330 -13.74 -6.69 -14.12
CA VAL A 330 -13.71 -5.74 -13.02
C VAL A 330 -12.67 -6.13 -11.99
N ASN A 331 -12.24 -5.15 -11.21
CA ASN A 331 -11.47 -5.39 -10.00
C ASN A 331 -12.38 -5.21 -8.79
N SER A 332 -12.03 -5.85 -7.69
CA SER A 332 -12.76 -5.74 -6.43
C SER A 332 -11.79 -5.71 -5.28
N ASP A 333 -11.77 -4.58 -4.55
CA ASP A 333 -10.99 -4.46 -3.33
C ASP A 333 -11.83 -5.02 -2.18
N ILE A 334 -11.43 -6.19 -1.67
CA ILE A 334 -12.11 -6.89 -0.59
C ILE A 334 -11.50 -6.49 0.75
N SER A 335 -12.33 -6.04 1.69
CA SER A 335 -11.89 -5.73 3.06
C SER A 335 -11.54 -7.01 3.81
N THR A 336 -10.25 -7.18 4.13
CA THR A 336 -9.73 -8.38 4.80
C THR A 336 -9.50 -8.19 6.29
N ALA A 337 -9.18 -6.96 6.70
CA ALA A 337 -8.96 -6.63 8.10
C ALA A 337 -9.07 -5.12 8.34
N LYS A 338 -9.22 -4.75 9.61
CA LYS A 338 -9.24 -3.36 10.06
C LYS A 338 -8.22 -3.21 11.18
N VAL A 339 -7.27 -2.30 10.98
CA VAL A 339 -6.24 -1.97 11.97
C VAL A 339 -6.57 -0.61 12.58
N ASP A 340 -6.74 -0.56 13.90
CA ASP A 340 -6.93 0.71 14.61
C ASP A 340 -5.55 1.35 14.88
N ALA A 341 -5.20 2.33 14.05
CA ALA A 341 -3.94 3.05 14.13
C ALA A 341 -4.04 4.20 15.14
N ALA A 342 -3.08 4.27 16.07
CA ALA A 342 -2.97 5.39 17.02
C ALA A 342 -2.64 6.71 16.30
N VAL A 343 -1.83 6.62 15.23
CA VAL A 343 -1.52 7.73 14.33
C VAL A 343 -1.63 7.20 12.90
N ARG A 344 -2.44 7.86 12.07
CA ARG A 344 -2.46 7.65 10.61
C ARG A 344 -2.37 8.97 9.88
N VAL A 345 -1.81 8.90 8.68
CA VAL A 345 -1.68 10.01 7.74
C VAL A 345 -2.25 9.61 6.39
N LYS A 346 -2.59 10.58 5.55
CA LYS A 346 -2.98 10.29 4.17
C LYS A 346 -1.83 9.65 3.41
N ALA A 347 -2.10 8.62 2.63
CA ALA A 347 -1.09 7.90 1.86
C ALA A 347 -0.27 8.83 0.95
N ILE A 348 -0.92 9.85 0.37
CA ILE A 348 -0.27 10.85 -0.49
C ILE A 348 0.77 11.73 0.23
N ALA A 349 0.72 11.81 1.57
CA ALA A 349 1.68 12.59 2.36
C ALA A 349 3.00 11.87 2.56
N ILE A 350 3.04 10.55 2.37
CA ILE A 350 4.27 9.77 2.46
C ILE A 350 5.13 10.11 1.24
N GLN A 351 6.36 10.53 1.52
CA GLN A 351 7.37 10.85 0.52
C GLN A 351 8.65 10.08 0.83
N GLU A 352 9.41 9.74 -0.19
CA GLU A 352 10.77 9.25 0.03
C GLU A 352 11.71 10.44 0.20
N PHE A 353 12.53 10.43 1.26
CA PHE A 353 13.58 11.41 1.49
C PHE A 353 14.83 10.66 1.97
N ASN A 354 15.95 10.82 1.26
CA ASN A 354 17.19 10.07 1.50
C ASN A 354 16.97 8.55 1.66
N GLY A 355 16.17 7.95 0.76
CA GLY A 355 15.86 6.52 0.79
C GLY A 355 14.94 6.07 1.94
N LYS A 356 14.50 6.97 2.83
CA LYS A 356 13.61 6.66 3.95
C LYS A 356 12.20 7.22 3.72
N PRO A 357 11.14 6.46 4.07
CA PRO A 357 9.78 7.00 4.06
C PRO A 357 9.65 8.11 5.12
N SER A 358 9.13 9.25 4.69
CA SER A 358 9.09 10.49 5.46
C SER A 358 7.79 11.26 5.21
N VAL A 359 7.42 12.09 6.19
CA VAL A 359 6.35 13.10 6.07
C VAL A 359 6.95 14.48 6.32
N PHE A 360 6.35 15.52 5.74
CA PHE A 360 6.74 16.90 6.05
C PHE A 360 5.78 17.46 7.10
N ILE A 361 6.30 17.81 8.28
CA ILE A 361 5.52 18.45 9.35
C ILE A 361 5.56 19.97 9.18
N LYS A 362 4.48 20.66 9.59
CA LYS A 362 4.37 22.12 9.56
C LYS A 362 4.23 22.67 10.97
N SER A 363 4.95 23.74 11.27
CA SER A 363 4.81 24.54 12.49
C SER A 363 4.90 26.01 12.13
N GLY A 364 3.75 26.68 12.09
CA GLY A 364 3.64 28.02 11.50
C GLY A 364 4.06 28.02 10.03
N ASN A 365 5.15 28.73 9.72
CA ASN A 365 5.71 28.86 8.38
C ASN A 365 6.94 27.97 8.14
N VAL A 366 7.30 27.14 9.14
CA VAL A 366 8.45 26.24 9.09
C VAL A 366 7.97 24.84 8.74
N PHE A 367 8.67 24.20 7.82
CA PHE A 367 8.45 22.82 7.40
C PHE A 367 9.68 21.99 7.73
N GLU A 368 9.48 20.80 8.26
CA GLU A 368 10.56 19.87 8.62
C GLU A 368 10.28 18.49 8.03
N VAL A 369 11.30 17.84 7.47
CA VAL A 369 11.20 16.43 7.07
C VAL A 369 11.27 15.53 8.31
N ARG A 370 10.34 14.58 8.39
CA ARG A 370 10.27 13.63 9.48
C ARG A 370 10.20 12.19 8.96
N PRO A 371 11.27 11.39 9.11
CA PRO A 371 11.23 9.97 8.83
C PRO A 371 10.19 9.27 9.70
N VAL A 372 9.51 8.28 9.12
CA VAL A 372 8.44 7.55 9.78
C VAL A 372 8.58 6.05 9.55
N LYS A 373 8.25 5.26 10.57
CA LYS A 373 8.05 3.82 10.42
C LYS A 373 6.59 3.56 10.09
N LEU A 374 6.34 2.94 8.93
CA LEU A 374 4.98 2.70 8.43
C LEU A 374 4.44 1.35 8.91
N GLY A 375 3.12 1.27 9.08
CA GLY A 375 2.39 0.05 9.42
C GLY A 375 1.38 -0.33 8.34
N ALA A 376 0.15 -0.67 8.75
CA ALA A 376 -0.97 -0.93 7.86
C ALA A 376 -1.19 0.22 6.86
N LYS A 377 -1.51 -0.09 5.61
CA LYS A 377 -1.77 0.91 4.57
C LYS A 377 -2.89 0.51 3.64
N ASN A 378 -3.59 1.51 3.12
CA ASN A 378 -4.50 1.38 1.99
C ASN A 378 -4.35 2.59 1.05
N SER A 379 -5.25 2.73 0.09
CA SER A 379 -5.20 3.79 -0.92
C SER A 379 -5.35 5.20 -0.34
N GLU A 380 -5.97 5.35 0.83
CA GLU A 380 -6.24 6.66 1.44
C GLU A 380 -5.35 6.92 2.65
N TRP A 381 -5.10 5.92 3.51
CA TRP A 381 -4.48 6.06 4.82
C TRP A 381 -3.29 5.13 5.00
N VAL A 382 -2.30 5.61 5.74
CA VAL A 382 -1.12 4.84 6.17
C VAL A 382 -0.97 5.04 7.68
N GLU A 383 -0.87 3.93 8.41
CA GLU A 383 -0.50 3.89 9.81
C GLU A 383 0.96 4.29 10.00
N VAL A 384 1.20 5.13 11.00
CA VAL A 384 2.55 5.52 11.42
C VAL A 384 2.83 4.91 12.79
N LEU A 385 3.74 3.94 12.82
CA LEU A 385 4.15 3.22 14.03
C LEU A 385 5.14 4.04 14.86
N GLN A 386 6.03 4.80 14.21
CA GLN A 386 7.06 5.63 14.87
C GLN A 386 7.37 6.87 14.03
N GLY A 387 7.89 7.92 14.67
CA GLY A 387 8.40 9.13 14.02
C GLY A 387 7.43 10.32 13.96
N LEU A 388 6.12 10.09 14.12
CA LEU A 388 5.10 11.14 14.10
C LEU A 388 4.23 11.10 15.36
N SER A 389 4.03 12.25 15.99
CA SER A 389 3.16 12.37 17.16
C SER A 389 1.69 12.59 16.75
N PRO A 390 0.72 12.19 17.59
CA PRO A 390 -0.67 12.61 17.40
C PRO A 390 -0.78 14.14 17.38
N ASN A 391 -1.73 14.65 16.60
CA ASN A 391 -2.00 16.08 16.37
C ASN A 391 -0.91 16.88 15.66
N SER A 392 0.15 16.23 15.15
CA SER A 392 1.11 16.91 14.28
C SER A 392 0.45 17.33 12.96
N GLU A 393 0.61 18.61 12.58
CA GLU A 393 0.21 19.10 11.27
C GLU A 393 1.23 18.61 10.22
N TYR A 394 0.75 17.94 9.17
CA TYR A 394 1.58 17.37 8.12
C TYR A 394 1.08 17.75 6.73
N VAL A 395 1.97 17.77 5.74
CA VAL A 395 1.68 18.19 4.37
C VAL A 395 1.06 17.05 3.56
N THR A 396 -0.06 17.34 2.88
CA THR A 396 -0.79 16.40 2.04
C THR A 396 -0.74 16.73 0.55
N GLN A 397 -0.53 17.99 0.17
CA GLN A 397 -0.44 18.40 -1.25
C GLN A 397 0.81 19.23 -1.48
N ASN A 398 1.44 19.02 -2.65
CA ASN A 398 2.60 19.78 -3.14
C ASN A 398 3.82 19.77 -2.20
N SER A 399 4.06 18.65 -1.50
CA SER A 399 5.23 18.41 -0.65
C SER A 399 6.56 18.46 -1.42
N TYR A 400 6.56 18.29 -2.74
CA TYR A 400 7.76 18.39 -3.59
C TYR A 400 8.44 19.77 -3.52
N VAL A 401 7.67 20.85 -3.31
CA VAL A 401 8.21 22.22 -3.18
C VAL A 401 9.09 22.31 -1.94
N ILE A 402 8.60 21.77 -0.83
CA ILE A 402 9.31 21.71 0.45
C ILE A 402 10.54 20.83 0.34
N LYS A 403 10.39 19.64 -0.25
CA LYS A 403 11.51 18.71 -0.49
C LYS A 403 12.63 19.37 -1.29
N ALA A 404 12.30 20.04 -2.40
CA ALA A 404 13.28 20.69 -3.27
C ALA A 404 14.02 21.83 -2.54
N ASP A 405 13.31 22.61 -1.73
CA ASP A 405 13.92 23.73 -0.99
C ASP A 405 14.85 23.26 0.13
N ILE A 406 14.46 22.20 0.86
CA ILE A 406 15.31 21.55 1.87
C ILE A 406 16.58 20.98 1.24
N LEU A 407 16.45 20.24 0.13
CA LEU A 407 17.61 19.65 -0.57
C LEU A 407 18.56 20.72 -1.10
N LYS A 408 18.03 21.85 -1.60
CA LYS A 408 18.84 22.98 -2.04
C LYS A 408 19.61 23.63 -0.89
N SER A 409 18.95 23.83 0.25
CA SER A 409 19.57 24.43 1.44
C SER A 409 20.67 23.53 2.01
N GLY A 410 20.45 22.20 2.05
CA GLY A 410 21.47 21.24 2.46
C GLY A 410 22.70 21.24 1.56
N ALA A 411 22.52 21.31 0.24
CA ALA A 411 23.63 21.34 -0.73
C ALA A 411 24.47 22.63 -0.69
N SER A 412 23.93 23.74 -0.18
CA SER A 412 24.71 24.98 -0.02
C SER A 412 25.63 24.98 1.21
N HIS A 413 25.47 24.02 2.13
CA HIS A 413 26.31 23.90 3.33
C HIS A 413 27.48 22.92 3.17
N SER A 414 27.56 22.20 2.04
CA SER A 414 28.61 21.21 1.73
C SER A 414 29.73 21.76 0.82
N HIS A 415 30.07 23.05 0.95
CA HIS A 415 31.08 23.73 0.11
C HIS A 415 32.13 24.51 0.90
#